data_AF-A0AAW5L6W5-F1
#
_entry.id   AF-A0AAW5L6W5-F1
#
_cell.length_a   1.000
_cell.length_b   1.000
_cell.length_c   1.000
_cell.angle_alpha   90.00
_cell.angle_beta   90.00
_cell.angle_gamma   90.00
#
_symmetry.space_group_name_H-M   'P 1'
#
loop_
_entity.id
_entity.type
_entity.pdbx_description
1 polymer ?
#
loop_
_entity_poly.entity_id
_entity_poly.type
_entity_poly.pdbx_seq_one_letter_code
_entity_poly.pdbx_strand_id
1 'polypeptide(L)' 'QKAIEAAEERADILIITGVLGPTKDDLTKETIETSLDEKLVYDEKALALICNYFKRTGREFTENNKKHALFLNGSTVFA' A
#
# COMPACT_ATOMS: atom_id res chain seq x y z
N GLN A 1 -4.94 1.30 -15.24
CA GLN A 1 -5.11 -0.15 -15.34
C GLN A 1 -4.36 -0.78 -16.52
N LYS A 2 -4.52 -0.30 -17.77
CA LYS A 2 -3.85 -0.85 -18.97
C LYS A 2 -2.37 -1.25 -18.86
N ALA A 3 -1.57 -0.55 -18.05
CA ALA A 3 -0.15 -0.85 -17.89
C ALA A 3 0.14 -2.10 -17.03
N ILE A 4 -0.71 -2.41 -16.05
CA ILE A 4 -0.57 -3.58 -15.19
C ILE A 4 -1.02 -4.82 -15.96
N GLU A 5 -2.21 -4.77 -16.58
CA GLU A 5 -2.76 -5.83 -17.43
C GLU A 5 -1.76 -6.25 -18.53
N ALA A 6 -1.22 -5.27 -19.27
CA ALA A 6 -0.23 -5.54 -20.31
C ALA A 6 1.12 -6.06 -19.78
N ALA A 7 1.43 -5.83 -18.50
CA ALA A 7 2.63 -6.38 -17.87
C ALA A 7 2.41 -7.82 -17.39
N GLU A 8 1.24 -8.12 -16.83
CA GLU A 8 0.82 -9.47 -16.41
C GLU A 8 0.83 -10.46 -17.60
N GLU A 9 0.43 -10.03 -18.79
CA GLU A 9 0.43 -10.90 -19.98
C GLU A 9 1.84 -11.30 -20.47
N ARG A 10 2.88 -10.53 -20.14
CA ARG A 10 4.20 -10.65 -20.79
C ARG A 10 5.39 -10.84 -19.85
N ALA A 11 5.17 -10.82 -18.54
CA ALA A 11 6.24 -10.88 -17.55
C ALA A 11 5.89 -11.85 -16.42
N ASP A 12 6.86 -12.68 -16.05
CA ASP A 12 6.74 -13.59 -14.90
C ASP A 12 6.86 -12.85 -13.56
N ILE A 13 7.50 -11.67 -13.55
CA ILE A 13 7.72 -10.84 -12.36
C ILE A 13 7.45 -9.38 -12.71
N LEU A 14 6.59 -8.74 -11.93
CA LEU A 14 6.31 -7.31 -12.01
C LEU A 14 6.87 -6.58 -10.78
N ILE A 15 7.77 -5.62 -11.00
CA ILE A 15 8.28 -4.73 -9.97
C ILE A 15 7.66 -3.36 -10.16
N ILE A 16 6.76 -2.98 -9.25
CA ILE A 16 6.13 -1.66 -9.24
C ILE A 16 6.92 -0.76 -8.29
N THR A 17 7.37 0.38 -8.79
CA THR A 17 8.08 1.40 -8.01
C THR A 17 7.38 2.75 -8.21
N GLY A 18 7.35 3.60 -7.18
CA GLY A 18 6.56 4.84 -7.20
C GLY A 18 5.50 4.88 -6.11
N VAL A 19 4.56 5.83 -6.20
CA VAL A 19 3.80 6.35 -5.06
C VAL A 19 2.89 5.32 -4.40
N LEU A 20 3.36 4.77 -3.28
CA LEU A 20 2.62 4.00 -2.27
C LEU A 20 2.26 4.86 -1.06
N GLY A 21 2.37 6.18 -1.22
CA GLY A 21 2.16 7.15 -0.16
C GLY A 21 0.70 7.24 0.26
N PRO A 22 0.42 8.01 1.32
CA PRO A 22 -0.92 8.24 1.81
C PRO A 22 -1.67 9.29 1.01
N THR A 23 -1.02 9.93 0.04
CA THR A 23 -1.56 11.11 -0.62
C THR A 23 -2.77 10.71 -1.47
N LYS A 24 -3.76 11.59 -1.55
CA LYS A 24 -5.00 11.31 -2.29
C LYS A 24 -4.76 11.01 -3.77
N ASP A 25 -3.62 11.47 -4.30
CA ASP A 25 -3.19 11.26 -5.68
C ASP A 25 -2.51 9.90 -5.90
N ASP A 26 -2.28 9.12 -4.83
CA ASP A 26 -1.59 7.83 -4.88
C ASP A 26 -2.59 6.69 -5.09
N LEU A 27 -3.15 6.62 -6.31
CA LEU A 27 -4.11 5.58 -6.70
C LEU A 27 -3.46 4.21 -7.00
N THR A 28 -2.17 4.04 -6.69
CA THR A 28 -1.40 2.84 -7.03
C THR A 28 -1.97 1.61 -6.33
N LYS A 29 -2.32 1.71 -5.04
CA LYS A 29 -2.82 0.57 -4.26
C LYS A 29 -4.20 0.13 -4.74
N GLU A 30 -5.09 1.09 -5.01
CA GLU A 30 -6.44 0.86 -5.51
C GLU A 30 -6.42 0.26 -6.93
N THR A 31 -5.50 0.71 -7.78
CA THR A 31 -5.33 0.15 -9.13
C THR A 31 -4.88 -1.30 -9.07
N ILE A 32 -3.95 -1.63 -8.16
CA ILE A 32 -3.45 -3.00 -7.99
C ILE A 32 -4.52 -3.91 -7.39
N GLU A 33 -5.28 -3.45 -6.39
CA GLU A 33 -6.44 -4.17 -5.83
C GLU A 33 -7.43 -4.57 -6.93
N THR A 34 -7.75 -3.62 -7.83
CA THR A 34 -8.68 -3.88 -8.92
C THR A 34 -8.09 -4.81 -9.99
N SER A 35 -6.78 -4.73 -10.25
CA SER A 35 -6.11 -5.59 -11.24
C SER A 35 -5.93 -7.03 -10.76
N LEU A 36 -5.60 -7.24 -9.48
CA LEU A 36 -5.36 -8.56 -8.90
C LEU A 36 -6.62 -9.21 -8.30
N ASP A 37 -7.76 -8.51 -8.29
CA ASP A 37 -9.00 -8.91 -7.62
C ASP A 37 -8.78 -9.28 -6.14
N GLU A 38 -7.85 -8.58 -5.48
CA GLU A 38 -7.42 -8.84 -4.11
C GLU A 38 -7.56 -7.61 -3.23
N LYS A 39 -8.17 -7.78 -2.06
CA LYS A 39 -8.54 -6.66 -1.19
C LYS A 39 -7.36 -6.05 -0.46
N LEU A 40 -7.38 -4.73 -0.29
CA LEU A 40 -6.50 -4.04 0.64
C LEU A 40 -6.97 -4.24 2.09
N VAL A 41 -6.05 -4.66 2.94
CA VAL A 41 -6.25 -4.87 4.38
C VAL A 41 -5.22 -4.08 5.17
N TYR A 42 -5.57 -3.71 6.39
CA TYR A 42 -4.61 -3.09 7.31
C TYR A 42 -3.71 -4.17 7.90
N ASP A 43 -2.40 -4.00 7.75
CA ASP A 43 -1.43 -4.77 8.50
C ASP A 43 -1.28 -4.17 9.91
N GLU A 44 -1.65 -4.93 10.94
CA GLU A 44 -1.66 -4.47 12.32
C GLU A 44 -0.27 -4.09 12.83
N LYS A 45 0.78 -4.81 12.38
CA LYS A 45 2.17 -4.54 12.79
C LYS A 45 2.65 -3.21 12.21
N ALA A 46 2.43 -2.98 10.92
CA ALA A 46 2.73 -1.73 10.25
C ALA A 46 1.94 -0.58 10.88
N LEU A 47 0.66 -0.77 11.16
CA LEU A 47 -0.16 0.24 11.84
C LEU A 47 0.41 0.61 13.21
N ALA A 48 0.83 -0.38 14.01
CA ALA A 48 1.48 -0.16 15.30
C ALA A 48 2.81 0.61 15.16
N LEU A 49 3.63 0.27 14.16
CA LEU A 49 4.89 0.97 13.88
C LEU A 49 4.67 2.43 13.51
N ILE A 50 3.68 2.71 12.65
CA ILE A 50 3.32 4.07 12.25
C ILE A 50 2.80 4.85 13.48
N CYS A 51 1.87 4.26 14.25
CA CYS A 51 1.37 4.90 15.47
C CYS A 51 2.50 5.26 16.44
N ASN A 52 3.45 4.34 16.66
CA ASN A 52 4.60 4.58 17.53
C ASN A 52 5.54 5.65 16.97
N TYR A 53 5.72 5.73 15.65
CA TYR A 53 6.50 6.79 15.01
C TYR A 53 5.88 8.17 15.26
N PHE A 54 4.57 8.34 15.08
CA PHE A 54 3.88 9.60 15.32
C PHE A 54 3.93 10.01 16.80
N LYS A 55 3.69 9.05 17.72
CA LYS A 55 3.85 9.26 19.17
C LYS A 55 5.26 9.72 19.53
N ARG A 56 6.29 9.08 18.99
CA ARG A 56 7.71 9.41 19.28
C ARG A 56 8.12 10.77 18.71
N THR A 57 7.58 11.16 17.56
CA THR A 57 7.95 12.41 16.88
C THR A 57 7.11 13.61 17.32
N GLY A 58 6.13 13.41 18.21
CA GLY A 58 5.21 14.47 18.65
C GLY A 58 4.29 15.00 17.55
N ARG A 59 4.16 14.27 16.45
CA ARG A 59 3.29 14.64 15.32
C ARG A 59 1.90 14.06 15.54
N GLU A 60 0.88 14.81 15.12
CA GLU A 60 -0.50 14.35 15.16
C GLU A 60 -0.73 13.20 14.18
N PHE A 61 -1.36 12.13 14.67
CA PHE A 61 -1.78 11.01 13.83
C PHE A 61 -3.14 11.31 13.22
N THR A 62 -3.25 11.26 11.90
CA THR A 62 -4.52 11.44 11.17
C THR A 62 -5.02 10.11 10.61
N GLU A 63 -6.31 10.01 10.32
CA GLU A 63 -6.90 8.83 9.66
C GLU A 63 -6.22 8.52 8.32
N ASN A 64 -5.75 9.54 7.58
CA ASN A 64 -5.05 9.36 6.32
C ASN A 64 -3.72 8.60 6.48
N ASN A 65 -3.07 8.73 7.65
CA ASN A 65 -1.81 8.02 7.93
C ASN A 65 -2.02 6.51 8.02
N LYS A 66 -3.25 6.03 8.31
CA LYS A 66 -3.57 4.60 8.30
C LYS A 66 -3.33 3.97 6.93
N LYS A 67 -3.45 4.74 5.84
CA LYS A 67 -3.23 4.24 4.47
C LYS A 67 -1.80 3.72 4.23
N HIS A 68 -0.82 4.14 5.01
CA HIS A 68 0.53 3.57 4.97
C HIS A 68 0.54 2.08 5.38
N ALA A 69 -0.41 1.66 6.20
CA ALA A 69 -0.56 0.28 6.66
C ALA A 69 -1.51 -0.55 5.77
N LEU A 70 -2.04 -0.01 4.66
CA LEU A 70 -2.83 -0.78 3.70
C LEU A 70 -1.91 -1.60 2.79
N PHE A 71 -2.12 -2.90 2.76
CA PHE A 71 -1.42 -3.85 1.90
C PHE A 71 -2.41 -4.83 1.30
N LEU A 72 -2.03 -5.47 0.19
CA LEU A 72 -2.85 -6.53 -0.40
C LEU A 72 -2.94 -7.70 0.58
N ASN A 73 -4.12 -8.30 0.65
CA ASN A 73 -4.33 -9.53 1.39
C ASN A 73 -3.34 -10.62 0.90
N GLY A 74 -2.75 -11.36 1.84
CA GLY A 74 -1.75 -12.39 1.53
C GLY A 74 -0.35 -11.88 1.11
N SER A 75 -0.13 -10.57 1.03
CA SER A 75 1.20 -10.03 0.74
C SER A 75 2.17 -10.18 1.91
N THR A 76 3.47 -10.23 1.60
CA THR A 76 4.53 -10.18 2.62
C THR A 76 4.98 -8.73 2.81
N VAL A 77 4.81 -8.21 4.02
CA VAL A 77 5.27 -6.86 4.39
C VAL A 77 6.71 -6.94 4.90
N PHE A 78 7.58 -6.16 4.27
CA PHE A 78 8.97 -5.99 4.72
C PHE A 78 9.04 -4.73 5.61
N ALA A 79 9.50 -4.90 6.86
CA ALA A 79 9.60 -3.85 7.88
C ALA A 79 11.05 -3.54 8.24
#